data_AF-A0A845E9Z0-F1
#
_entry.id   AF-A0A845E9Z0-F1
#
_cell.length_a   1.000
_cell.length_b   1.000
_cell.length_c   1.000
_cell.angle_alpha   90.00
_cell.angle_beta   90.00
_cell.angle_gamma   90.00
#
_symmetry.space_group_name_H-M   'P 1'
#
loop_
_entity.id
_entity.type
_entity.pdbx_description
1 polymer ?
#
loop_
_entity_poly.entity_id
_entity_poly.type
_entity_poly.pdbx_seq_one_letter_code
_entity_poly.pdbx_strand_id
1 'polypeptide(L)'
;MVNIKNPNKIRLILSITIGIIILALPILTNQLMTFRWFKVIGDEETWIAFYGSYLGGIIGGLMTLAGVLITLNFQTKNKHQEDEVNEHKTLLMLYPKFLLIKSNLKNIRLSLENNHQMIEQGYEWNKIERERFKWRIKRLAEKLNFLEEIDSSKLLPETIVKLMDLNRELENIYVAVSVLEGNFESGFPPESWEEYSHGVKDAMDLLDVTINDLNIR
;
A
#
# COMPACT_ATOMS: atom_id res chain seq x y z
N MET A 1 24.39 -33.62 20.81
CA MET A 1 23.65 -33.07 19.65
C MET A 1 23.36 -31.59 19.92
N VAL A 2 24.01 -30.68 19.20
CA VAL A 2 23.75 -29.23 19.33
C VAL A 2 22.43 -28.92 18.63
N ASN A 3 21.49 -28.26 19.33
CA ASN A 3 20.16 -27.93 18.82
C ASN A 3 20.25 -26.73 17.84
N ILE A 4 20.17 -27.00 16.54
CA ILE A 4 20.38 -26.06 15.41
C ILE A 4 19.10 -25.29 15.05
N LYS A 5 18.32 -24.81 16.03
CA LYS A 5 17.07 -24.05 15.76
C LYS A 5 17.12 -22.56 16.13
N ASN A 6 18.24 -22.04 16.63
CA ASN A 6 18.36 -20.62 16.97
C ASN A 6 19.23 -19.88 15.92
N PRO A 7 18.66 -18.95 15.13
CA PRO A 7 19.39 -18.26 14.05
C PRO A 7 20.58 -17.42 14.59
N ASN A 8 20.52 -16.96 15.83
CA ASN A 8 21.61 -16.21 16.46
C ASN A 8 22.78 -17.13 16.85
N LYS A 9 22.50 -18.39 17.23
CA LYS A 9 23.56 -19.38 17.52
C LYS A 9 24.25 -19.87 16.25
N ILE A 10 23.51 -20.00 15.15
CA ILE A 10 24.07 -20.39 13.84
C ILE A 10 25.01 -19.30 13.32
N ARG A 11 24.61 -18.02 13.42
CA ARG A 11 25.47 -16.88 13.07
C ARG A 11 26.76 -16.84 13.89
N LEU A 12 26.65 -17.06 15.20
CA LEU A 12 27.80 -17.11 16.11
C LEU A 12 28.78 -18.25 15.75
N ILE A 13 28.26 -19.46 15.47
CA ILE A 13 29.08 -20.61 15.07
C ILE A 13 29.80 -20.31 13.74
N LEU A 14 29.09 -19.78 12.74
CA LEU A 14 29.67 -19.39 11.46
C LEU A 14 30.79 -18.35 11.61
N SER A 15 30.58 -17.30 12.42
CA SER A 15 31.60 -16.27 12.68
C SER A 15 32.84 -16.84 13.37
N ILE A 16 32.66 -17.74 14.35
CA ILE A 16 33.77 -18.40 15.05
C ILE A 16 34.53 -19.31 14.07
N THR A 17 33.83 -20.09 13.24
CA THR A 17 34.46 -20.98 12.25
C THR A 17 35.27 -20.20 11.21
N ILE A 18 34.73 -19.08 10.70
CA ILE A 18 35.45 -18.22 9.76
C ILE A 18 36.70 -17.62 10.42
N GLY A 19 36.58 -17.14 11.66
CA GLY A 19 37.72 -16.61 12.42
C GLY A 19 38.82 -17.66 12.65
N ILE A 20 38.43 -18.90 12.97
CA ILE A 20 39.37 -20.02 13.12
C ILE A 20 40.05 -20.33 11.79
N ILE A 21 39.34 -20.37 10.67
CA ILE A 21 39.91 -20.66 9.34
C ILE A 21 40.94 -19.58 8.95
N ILE A 22 40.63 -18.30 9.18
CA ILE A 22 41.52 -17.17 8.88
C ILE A 22 42.83 -17.24 9.68
N LEU A 23 42.77 -17.67 10.94
CA LEU A 23 43.95 -17.79 11.80
C LEU A 23 44.71 -19.11 11.61
N ALA A 24 43.98 -20.21 11.38
CA ALA A 24 44.57 -21.53 11.25
C ALA A 24 45.23 -21.75 9.89
N LEU A 25 44.69 -21.19 8.80
CA LEU A 25 45.28 -21.37 7.47
C LEU A 25 46.74 -20.88 7.37
N PRO A 26 47.09 -19.65 7.80
CA PRO A 26 48.49 -19.19 7.79
C PRO A 26 49.42 -20.05 8.64
N ILE A 27 48.95 -20.46 9.83
CA ILE A 27 49.72 -21.30 10.76
C ILE A 27 49.95 -22.69 10.17
N LEU A 28 48.92 -23.28 9.57
CA LEU A 28 48.98 -24.58 8.92
C LEU A 28 49.87 -24.53 7.68
N THR A 29 49.76 -23.49 6.84
CA THR A 29 50.65 -23.33 5.68
C THR A 29 52.10 -23.19 6.10
N ASN A 30 52.39 -22.44 7.16
CA ASN A 30 53.73 -22.29 7.71
C ASN A 30 54.30 -23.64 8.21
N GLN A 31 53.49 -24.40 8.96
CA GLN A 31 53.91 -25.73 9.44
C GLN A 31 54.09 -26.74 8.30
N LEU A 32 53.21 -26.72 7.28
CA LEU A 32 53.32 -27.60 6.11
C LEU A 32 54.59 -27.31 5.30
N MET A 33 54.98 -26.04 5.15
CA MET A 33 56.21 -25.64 4.45
C MET A 33 57.48 -26.01 5.24
N THR A 34 57.39 -26.11 6.56
CA THR A 34 58.52 -26.54 7.41
C THR A 34 58.76 -28.06 7.37
N PHE A 35 57.77 -28.86 6.95
CA PHE A 35 57.83 -30.32 6.91
C PHE A 35 58.55 -30.84 5.65
N ARG A 36 59.80 -31.28 5.81
CA ARG A 36 60.71 -31.69 4.70
C ARG A 36 60.46 -33.08 4.09
N TRP A 37 59.21 -33.52 3.93
CA TRP A 37 58.93 -34.83 3.32
C TRP A 37 58.97 -34.80 1.78
N PHE A 38 58.69 -33.63 1.18
CA PHE A 38 58.77 -33.39 -0.26
C PHE A 38 59.72 -32.20 -0.52
N LYS A 39 60.44 -32.23 -1.66
CA LYS A 39 61.29 -31.11 -2.06
C LYS A 39 60.39 -29.93 -2.40
N VAL A 40 60.27 -28.97 -1.48
CA VAL A 40 59.59 -27.70 -1.72
C VAL A 40 60.35 -26.99 -2.85
N ILE A 41 59.64 -26.66 -3.94
CA ILE A 41 60.20 -25.95 -5.09
C ILE A 41 59.81 -24.47 -4.93
N GLY A 42 60.81 -23.59 -4.83
CA GLY A 42 60.65 -22.14 -4.65
C GLY A 42 60.87 -21.65 -3.22
N ASP A 43 61.00 -20.33 -3.07
CA ASP A 43 61.25 -19.67 -1.79
C ASP A 43 59.96 -19.55 -0.96
N GLU A 44 60.08 -19.77 0.35
CA GLU A 44 58.99 -19.69 1.33
C GLU A 44 58.25 -18.35 1.27
N GLU A 45 58.99 -17.25 1.10
CA GLU A 45 58.45 -15.89 0.94
C GLU A 45 57.50 -15.78 -0.26
N THR A 46 57.80 -16.47 -1.38
CA THR A 46 56.96 -16.45 -2.58
C THR A 46 55.62 -17.12 -2.33
N TRP A 47 55.62 -18.25 -1.62
CA TRP A 47 54.39 -18.97 -1.30
C TRP A 47 53.54 -18.26 -0.25
N ILE A 48 54.16 -17.65 0.77
CA ILE A 48 53.46 -16.83 1.76
C ILE A 48 52.77 -15.63 1.06
N ALA A 49 53.49 -14.94 0.17
CA ALA A 49 52.93 -13.84 -0.61
C ALA A 49 51.77 -14.30 -1.52
N PHE A 50 51.91 -15.47 -2.18
CA PHE A 50 50.87 -16.06 -3.00
C PHE A 50 49.59 -16.34 -2.20
N TYR A 51 49.67 -17.05 -1.07
CA TYR A 51 48.49 -17.35 -0.24
C TYR A 51 47.89 -16.11 0.42
N GLY A 52 48.72 -15.15 0.84
CA GLY A 52 48.26 -13.86 1.34
C GLY A 52 47.45 -13.09 0.31
N SER A 53 47.90 -13.07 -0.96
CA SER A 53 47.17 -12.43 -2.06
C SER A 53 45.84 -13.12 -2.37
N TYR A 54 45.80 -14.46 -2.36
CA TYR A 54 44.60 -15.23 -2.62
C TYR A 54 43.55 -15.08 -1.51
N LEU A 55 43.97 -15.17 -0.25
CA LEU A 55 43.10 -14.95 0.90
C LEU A 55 42.62 -13.50 0.98
N GLY A 56 43.52 -12.53 0.76
CA GLY A 56 43.18 -11.11 0.70
C GLY A 56 42.16 -10.80 -0.40
N GLY A 57 42.32 -11.40 -1.59
CA GLY A 57 41.39 -11.28 -2.71
C GLY A 57 40.01 -11.86 -2.38
N ILE A 58 39.95 -13.05 -1.79
CA ILE A 58 38.68 -13.68 -1.38
C ILE A 58 37.98 -12.85 -0.29
N ILE A 59 38.70 -12.44 0.75
CA ILE A 59 38.15 -11.64 1.85
C ILE A 59 37.67 -10.28 1.31
N GLY A 60 38.47 -9.63 0.47
CA GLY A 60 38.12 -8.37 -0.19
C GLY A 60 36.84 -8.51 -1.02
N GLY A 61 36.75 -9.53 -1.87
CA GLY A 61 35.56 -9.81 -2.68
C GLY A 61 34.31 -10.10 -1.83
N LEU A 62 34.45 -10.88 -0.76
CA LEU A 62 33.35 -11.16 0.17
C LEU A 62 32.89 -9.90 0.93
N MET A 63 33.84 -9.05 1.35
CA MET A 63 33.51 -7.77 1.99
C MET A 63 32.80 -6.82 1.03
N THR A 64 33.24 -6.74 -0.23
CA THR A 64 32.54 -5.96 -1.26
C THR A 64 31.13 -6.48 -1.49
N LEU A 65 30.95 -7.79 -1.65
CA LEU A 65 29.64 -8.40 -1.84
C LEU A 65 28.72 -8.13 -0.63
N ALA A 66 29.22 -8.28 0.58
CA ALA A 66 28.48 -7.98 1.80
C ALA A 66 28.05 -6.51 1.84
N GLY A 67 28.96 -5.58 1.49
CA GLY A 67 28.65 -4.16 1.39
C GLY A 67 27.52 -3.86 0.40
N VAL A 68 27.60 -4.41 -0.82
CA VAL A 68 26.57 -4.24 -1.87
C VAL A 68 25.22 -4.79 -1.41
N LEU A 69 25.18 -5.99 -0.81
CA LEU A 69 23.94 -6.58 -0.32
C LEU A 69 23.30 -5.75 0.81
N ILE A 70 24.11 -5.20 1.72
CA ILE A 70 23.63 -4.30 2.78
C ILE A 70 23.05 -3.03 2.17
N THR A 71 23.77 -2.40 1.22
CA THR A 71 23.30 -1.18 0.55
C THR A 71 22.00 -1.40 -0.21
N LEU A 72 21.90 -2.49 -0.99
CA LEU A 72 20.67 -2.83 -1.72
C LEU A 72 19.49 -3.02 -0.77
N ASN A 73 19.68 -3.79 0.30
CA ASN A 73 18.62 -4.03 1.27
C ASN A 73 18.18 -2.75 1.99
N PHE A 74 19.14 -1.87 2.32
CA PHE A 74 18.85 -0.56 2.92
C PHE A 74 18.08 0.36 1.96
N GLN A 75 18.49 0.41 0.69
CA GLN A 75 17.81 1.21 -0.34
C GLN A 75 16.38 0.70 -0.59
N THR A 76 16.20 -0.61 -0.73
CA THR A 76 14.87 -1.21 -0.92
C THR A 76 13.96 -0.91 0.28
N LYS A 77 14.46 -1.07 1.50
CA LYS A 77 13.67 -0.79 2.71
C LYS A 77 13.29 0.69 2.83
N ASN A 78 14.22 1.60 2.58
CA ASN A 78 13.94 3.03 2.64
C ASN A 78 12.96 3.47 1.57
N LYS A 79 13.09 2.93 0.34
CA LYS A 79 12.16 3.23 -0.73
C LYS A 79 10.73 2.78 -0.38
N HIS A 80 10.56 1.57 0.14
CA HIS A 80 9.24 1.11 0.59
C HIS A 80 8.65 1.99 1.69
N GLN A 81 9.47 2.41 2.67
CA GLN A 81 9.00 3.32 3.71
C GLN A 81 8.63 4.70 3.16
N GLU A 82 9.39 5.22 2.20
CA GLU A 82 9.10 6.49 1.55
C GLU A 82 7.82 6.42 0.70
N ASP A 83 7.61 5.31 -0.03
CA ASP A 83 6.40 5.05 -0.80
C ASP A 83 5.16 4.99 0.12
N GLU A 84 5.23 4.25 1.24
CA GLU A 84 4.15 4.18 2.24
C GLU A 84 3.83 5.56 2.86
N VAL A 85 4.84 6.36 3.19
CA VAL A 85 4.65 7.70 3.75
C VAL A 85 4.03 8.65 2.73
N ASN A 86 4.48 8.59 1.47
CA ASN A 86 3.94 9.41 0.39
C ASN A 86 2.50 9.05 0.06
N GLU A 87 2.18 7.75 0.06
CA GLU A 87 0.81 7.27 -0.09
C GLU A 87 -0.07 7.78 1.04
N HIS A 88 0.32 7.58 2.30
CA HIS A 88 -0.46 8.02 3.44
C HIS A 88 -0.73 9.54 3.41
N LYS A 89 0.28 10.34 3.05
CA LYS A 89 0.11 11.79 2.88
C LYS A 89 -0.89 12.13 1.78
N THR A 90 -0.87 11.39 0.67
CA THR A 90 -1.79 11.58 -0.45
C THR A 90 -3.22 11.19 -0.04
N LEU A 91 -3.40 10.08 0.67
CA LEU A 91 -4.68 9.62 1.20
C LEU A 91 -5.29 10.61 2.20
N LEU A 92 -4.48 11.20 3.08
CA LEU A 92 -4.96 12.23 4.02
C LEU A 92 -5.56 13.46 3.31
N MET A 93 -5.09 13.80 2.11
CA MET A 93 -5.70 14.87 1.31
C MET A 93 -7.09 14.50 0.76
N LEU A 94 -7.42 13.21 0.69
CA LEU A 94 -8.73 12.71 0.24
C LEU A 94 -9.74 12.67 1.37
N TYR A 95 -9.30 12.54 2.62
CA TYR A 95 -10.20 12.42 3.76
C TYR A 95 -11.28 13.52 3.81
N PRO A 96 -10.96 14.83 3.66
CA PRO A 96 -11.97 15.87 3.64
C PRO A 96 -12.97 15.70 2.48
N LYS A 97 -12.51 15.23 1.31
CA LYS A 97 -13.37 14.98 0.15
C LYS A 97 -14.34 13.83 0.42
N PHE A 98 -13.86 12.74 1.01
CA PHE A 98 -14.73 11.63 1.42
C PHE A 98 -15.79 12.06 2.43
N LEU A 99 -15.43 12.87 3.43
CA LEU A 99 -16.42 13.43 4.36
C LEU A 99 -17.46 14.30 3.65
N LEU A 100 -17.04 15.08 2.65
CA LEU A 100 -17.92 15.92 1.85
C LEU A 100 -18.86 15.10 0.94
N ILE A 101 -18.38 13.99 0.38
CA ILE A 101 -19.20 13.05 -0.40
C ILE A 101 -20.21 12.37 0.52
N LYS A 102 -19.75 11.80 1.64
CA LYS A 102 -20.61 11.17 2.65
C LYS A 102 -21.72 12.09 3.14
N SER A 103 -21.38 13.34 3.45
CA SER A 103 -22.35 14.35 3.88
C SER A 103 -23.40 14.64 2.79
N ASN A 104 -22.99 14.73 1.52
CA ASN A 104 -23.93 14.89 0.41
C ASN A 104 -24.84 13.67 0.23
N LEU A 105 -24.29 12.47 0.26
CA LEU A 105 -25.07 11.22 0.16
C LEU A 105 -26.10 11.13 1.29
N LYS A 106 -25.70 11.45 2.53
CA LYS A 106 -26.63 11.52 3.67
C LYS A 106 -27.77 12.50 3.41
N ASN A 107 -27.49 13.68 2.86
CA ASN A 107 -28.51 14.67 2.54
C ASN A 107 -29.45 14.21 1.41
N ILE A 108 -28.92 13.51 0.40
CA ILE A 108 -29.71 12.90 -0.68
C ILE A 108 -30.63 11.84 -0.10
N ARG A 109 -30.09 10.91 0.70
CA ARG A 109 -30.86 9.85 1.36
C ARG A 109 -32.01 10.41 2.20
N LEU A 110 -31.74 11.39 3.05
CA LEU A 110 -32.79 12.05 3.84
C LEU A 110 -33.86 12.70 2.96
N SER A 111 -33.50 13.23 1.79
CA SER A 111 -34.47 13.72 0.81
C SER A 111 -35.36 12.62 0.27
N LEU A 112 -34.79 11.46 -0.07
CA LEU A 112 -35.50 10.30 -0.59
C LEU A 112 -36.46 9.72 0.46
N GLU A 113 -35.98 9.53 1.69
CA GLU A 113 -36.79 9.02 2.82
C GLU A 113 -37.96 9.97 3.15
N ASN A 114 -37.71 11.27 3.22
CA ASN A 114 -38.77 12.25 3.47
C ASN A 114 -39.81 12.27 2.33
N ASN A 115 -39.37 12.16 1.08
CA ASN A 115 -40.29 12.14 -0.06
C ASN A 115 -41.17 10.90 -0.06
N HIS A 116 -40.60 9.73 0.23
CA HIS A 116 -41.37 8.49 0.37
C HIS A 116 -42.48 8.64 1.42
N GLN A 117 -42.16 9.17 2.61
CA GLN A 117 -43.15 9.42 3.66
C GLN A 117 -44.24 10.42 3.25
N MET A 118 -43.90 11.46 2.49
CA MET A 118 -44.88 12.43 1.97
C MET A 118 -45.85 11.78 0.98
N ILE A 119 -45.32 10.97 0.05
CA ILE A 119 -46.11 10.26 -0.95
C ILE A 119 -47.08 9.27 -0.28
N GLU A 120 -46.62 8.52 0.75
CA GLU A 120 -47.49 7.64 1.55
C GLU A 120 -48.66 8.40 2.21
N GLN A 121 -48.45 9.67 2.55
CA GLN A 121 -49.46 10.55 3.13
C GLN A 121 -50.30 11.31 2.08
N GLY A 122 -50.08 11.05 0.78
CA GLY A 122 -50.79 11.71 -0.33
C GLY A 122 -50.31 13.13 -0.63
N TYR A 123 -49.12 13.53 -0.14
CA TYR A 123 -48.50 14.81 -0.44
C TYR A 123 -47.50 14.70 -1.58
N GLU A 124 -47.45 15.72 -2.43
CA GLU A 124 -46.42 15.86 -3.46
C GLU A 124 -45.28 16.77 -3.00
N TRP A 125 -44.09 16.53 -3.56
CA TRP A 125 -42.93 17.37 -3.28
C TRP A 125 -43.13 18.79 -3.79
N ASN A 126 -42.97 19.77 -2.90
CA ASN A 126 -43.11 21.16 -3.28
C ASN A 126 -41.89 21.63 -4.11
N LYS A 127 -42.06 22.76 -4.81
CA LYS A 127 -41.01 23.31 -5.69
C LYS A 127 -39.67 23.53 -4.96
N ILE A 128 -39.72 23.97 -3.70
CA ILE A 128 -38.50 24.27 -2.92
C ILE A 128 -37.73 22.98 -2.61
N GLU A 129 -38.43 21.90 -2.28
CA GLU A 129 -37.83 20.61 -1.97
C GLU A 129 -37.20 19.97 -3.21
N ARG A 130 -37.90 20.04 -4.35
CA ARG A 130 -37.37 19.62 -5.66
C ARG A 130 -36.07 20.35 -5.97
N GLU A 131 -36.05 21.68 -5.91
CA GLU A 131 -34.83 22.47 -6.19
C GLU A 131 -33.70 22.15 -5.22
N ARG A 132 -34.00 21.93 -3.94
CA ARG A 132 -33.00 21.52 -2.94
C ARG A 132 -32.40 20.17 -3.27
N PHE A 133 -33.20 19.23 -3.76
CA PHE A 133 -32.71 17.91 -4.17
C PHE A 133 -31.86 17.97 -5.43
N LYS A 134 -32.29 18.70 -6.46
CA LYS A 134 -31.49 18.99 -7.67
C LYS A 134 -30.12 19.53 -7.30
N TRP A 135 -30.09 20.50 -6.39
CA TRP A 135 -28.83 21.08 -5.91
C TRP A 135 -27.94 20.06 -5.18
N ARG A 136 -28.51 19.14 -4.39
CA ARG A 136 -27.76 18.07 -3.72
C ARG A 136 -27.12 17.10 -4.71
N ILE A 137 -27.85 16.72 -5.77
CA ILE A 137 -27.34 15.86 -6.85
C ILE A 137 -26.21 16.54 -7.60
N LYS A 138 -26.41 17.81 -7.99
CA LYS A 138 -25.36 18.58 -8.68
C LYS A 138 -24.08 18.66 -7.85
N ARG A 139 -24.20 18.92 -6.55
CA ARG A 139 -23.04 18.92 -5.64
C ARG A 139 -22.40 17.56 -5.45
N LEU A 140 -23.12 16.46 -5.66
CA LEU A 140 -22.51 15.13 -5.68
C LEU A 140 -21.63 15.00 -6.91
N ALA A 141 -22.15 15.32 -8.10
CA ALA A 141 -21.42 15.28 -9.37
C ALA A 141 -20.10 16.06 -9.31
N GLU A 142 -20.13 17.29 -8.80
CA GLU A 142 -18.95 18.15 -8.64
C GLU A 142 -17.85 17.52 -7.76
N LYS A 143 -18.20 16.57 -6.89
CA LYS A 143 -17.27 15.91 -5.96
C LYS A 143 -16.83 14.53 -6.44
N LEU A 144 -17.44 13.96 -7.48
CA LEU A 144 -17.07 12.63 -7.99
C LEU A 144 -15.76 12.63 -8.76
N ASN A 145 -15.34 13.75 -9.34
CA ASN A 145 -14.06 13.87 -10.03
C ASN A 145 -12.86 13.94 -9.08
N PHE A 146 -12.99 13.47 -7.83
CA PHE A 146 -11.94 13.58 -6.82
C PHE A 146 -10.65 12.82 -7.20
N LEU A 147 -10.73 11.81 -8.07
CA LEU A 147 -9.60 11.03 -8.57
C LEU A 147 -8.72 11.79 -9.59
N GLU A 148 -9.29 12.70 -10.38
CA GLU A 148 -8.54 13.47 -11.38
C GLU A 148 -7.51 14.41 -10.75
N GLU A 149 -7.75 14.80 -9.49
CA GLU A 149 -6.89 15.70 -8.73
C GLU A 149 -5.79 14.97 -7.95
N ILE A 150 -5.72 13.64 -8.05
CA ILE A 150 -4.77 12.83 -7.28
C ILE A 150 -3.56 12.51 -8.16
N ASP A 151 -2.37 12.71 -7.58
CA ASP A 151 -1.15 12.19 -8.15
C ASP A 151 -1.08 10.67 -7.91
N SER A 152 -1.65 9.89 -8.84
CA SER A 152 -1.70 8.43 -8.77
C SER A 152 -0.33 7.76 -8.74
N SER A 153 0.74 8.46 -9.14
CA SER A 153 2.11 7.95 -9.04
C SER A 153 2.58 7.75 -7.59
N LYS A 154 1.89 8.37 -6.62
CA LYS A 154 2.16 8.27 -5.19
C LYS A 154 1.31 7.22 -4.46
N LEU A 155 0.47 6.48 -5.17
CA LEU A 155 -0.41 5.48 -4.59
C LEU A 155 0.07 4.08 -4.95
N LEU A 156 -0.10 3.13 -4.01
CA LEU A 156 0.12 1.73 -4.33
C LEU A 156 -0.95 1.25 -5.33
N PRO A 157 -0.63 0.30 -6.22
CA PRO A 157 -1.59 -0.22 -7.21
C PRO A 157 -2.89 -0.74 -6.59
N GLU A 158 -2.82 -1.40 -5.43
CA GLU A 158 -3.98 -1.89 -4.70
C GLU A 158 -4.89 -0.77 -4.18
N THR A 159 -4.30 0.33 -3.73
CA THR A 159 -5.03 1.54 -3.31
C THR A 159 -5.75 2.18 -4.49
N ILE A 160 -5.10 2.25 -5.66
CA ILE A 160 -5.72 2.78 -6.88
C ILE A 160 -6.96 1.95 -7.25
N VAL A 161 -6.87 0.62 -7.21
CA VAL A 161 -8.01 -0.26 -7.51
C VAL A 161 -9.18 0.00 -6.56
N LYS A 162 -8.92 0.05 -5.23
CA LYS A 162 -9.98 0.35 -4.24
C LYS A 162 -10.65 1.70 -4.50
N LEU A 163 -9.86 2.72 -4.83
CA LEU A 163 -10.36 4.06 -5.12
C LEU A 163 -11.17 4.11 -6.43
N MET A 164 -10.75 3.37 -7.46
CA MET A 164 -11.49 3.27 -8.72
C MET A 164 -12.82 2.54 -8.54
N ASP A 165 -12.84 1.44 -7.79
CA ASP A 165 -14.07 0.70 -7.49
C ASP A 165 -15.05 1.59 -6.71
N LEU A 166 -14.58 2.30 -5.68
CA LEU A 166 -15.39 3.28 -4.96
C LEU A 166 -15.94 4.36 -5.90
N ASN A 167 -15.11 4.93 -6.77
CA ASN A 167 -15.55 5.96 -7.70
C ASN A 167 -16.63 5.45 -8.66
N ARG A 168 -16.46 4.23 -9.19
CA ARG A 168 -17.47 3.59 -10.06
C ARG A 168 -18.81 3.43 -9.34
N GLU A 169 -18.81 2.96 -8.09
CA GLU A 169 -20.07 2.81 -7.34
C GLU A 169 -20.71 4.17 -7.02
N LEU A 170 -19.92 5.19 -6.72
CA LEU A 170 -20.44 6.54 -6.53
C LEU A 170 -21.03 7.13 -7.83
N GLU A 171 -20.41 6.87 -8.98
CA GLU A 171 -20.95 7.26 -10.29
C GLU A 171 -22.26 6.53 -10.59
N ASN A 172 -22.34 5.23 -10.32
CA ASN A 172 -23.58 4.46 -10.45
C ASN A 172 -24.72 5.08 -9.64
N ILE A 173 -24.45 5.44 -8.38
CA ILE A 173 -25.44 6.12 -7.52
C ILE A 173 -25.79 7.51 -8.05
N TYR A 174 -24.82 8.27 -8.54
CA TYR A 174 -25.10 9.57 -9.14
C TYR A 174 -26.02 9.45 -10.36
N VAL A 175 -25.77 8.50 -11.26
CA VAL A 175 -26.62 8.23 -12.42
C VAL A 175 -28.02 7.83 -11.97
N ALA A 176 -28.12 6.88 -11.05
CA ALA A 176 -29.39 6.39 -10.50
C ALA A 176 -30.25 7.53 -9.91
N VAL A 177 -29.64 8.37 -9.07
CA VAL A 177 -30.33 9.50 -8.40
C VAL A 177 -30.59 10.65 -9.39
N SER A 178 -29.80 10.81 -10.45
CA SER A 178 -30.07 11.81 -11.50
C SER A 178 -31.24 11.40 -12.40
N VAL A 179 -31.42 10.10 -12.65
CA VAL A 179 -32.60 9.60 -13.37
C VAL A 179 -33.88 9.88 -12.58
N LEU A 180 -33.86 9.69 -11.26
CA LEU A 180 -34.94 10.14 -10.37
C LEU A 180 -35.26 11.63 -10.55
N GLU A 181 -34.22 12.45 -10.66
CA GLU A 181 -34.36 13.90 -10.82
C GLU A 181 -35.04 14.29 -12.14
N GLY A 182 -34.61 13.70 -13.24
CA GLY A 182 -35.22 13.96 -14.55
C GLY A 182 -36.69 13.52 -14.63
N ASN A 183 -37.08 12.52 -13.84
CA ASN A 183 -38.42 11.95 -13.85
C ASN A 183 -39.38 12.54 -12.81
N PHE A 184 -38.99 13.59 -12.06
CA PHE A 184 -39.93 14.33 -11.22
C PHE A 184 -41.12 14.91 -11.99
N GLU A 185 -40.96 15.12 -13.29
CA GLU A 185 -42.01 15.64 -14.18
C GLU A 185 -42.92 14.54 -14.74
N SER A 186 -42.46 13.28 -14.76
CA SER A 186 -43.20 12.14 -15.34
C SER A 186 -43.93 11.28 -14.31
N GLY A 187 -43.65 11.46 -13.01
CA GLY A 187 -44.29 10.72 -11.92
C GLY A 187 -43.67 9.34 -11.73
N PHE A 188 -42.93 9.15 -10.64
CA PHE A 188 -42.28 7.88 -10.32
C PHE A 188 -43.16 7.03 -9.38
N PRO A 189 -43.22 5.70 -9.56
CA PRO A 189 -43.85 4.82 -8.59
C PRO A 189 -43.18 4.90 -7.20
N PRO A 190 -43.95 4.83 -6.09
CA PRO A 190 -43.44 4.96 -4.72
C PRO A 190 -42.32 3.95 -4.36
N GLU A 191 -42.38 2.76 -4.96
CA GLU A 191 -41.46 1.63 -4.71
C GLU A 191 -40.03 1.89 -5.19
N SER A 192 -39.82 2.81 -6.14
CA SER A 192 -38.46 3.14 -6.59
C SER A 192 -37.69 3.95 -5.54
N TRP A 193 -38.38 4.79 -4.74
CA TRP A 193 -37.73 5.70 -3.78
C TRP A 193 -36.98 4.95 -2.68
N GLU A 194 -37.56 3.84 -2.22
CA GLU A 194 -36.95 2.96 -1.22
C GLU A 194 -35.68 2.29 -1.79
N GLU A 195 -35.75 1.77 -3.01
CA GLU A 195 -34.60 1.18 -3.72
C GLU A 195 -33.44 2.17 -3.87
N TYR A 196 -33.71 3.40 -4.32
CA TYR A 196 -32.66 4.42 -4.44
C TYR A 196 -32.13 4.87 -3.08
N SER A 197 -32.97 4.96 -2.05
CA SER A 197 -32.52 5.28 -0.68
C SER A 197 -31.57 4.21 -0.15
N HIS A 198 -31.89 2.94 -0.39
CA HIS A 198 -31.02 1.81 -0.09
C HIS A 198 -29.70 1.87 -0.87
N GLY A 199 -29.73 2.12 -2.18
CA GLY A 199 -28.51 2.26 -2.97
C GLY A 199 -27.60 3.40 -2.46
N VAL A 200 -28.17 4.54 -2.08
CA VAL A 200 -27.40 5.64 -1.48
C VAL A 200 -26.79 5.24 -0.14
N LYS A 201 -27.50 4.47 0.69
CA LYS A 201 -26.97 3.91 1.93
C LYS A 201 -25.80 2.96 1.65
N ASP A 202 -25.95 2.04 0.71
CA ASP A 202 -24.92 1.06 0.38
C ASP A 202 -23.63 1.74 -0.10
N ALA A 203 -23.74 2.81 -0.89
CA ALA A 203 -22.57 3.62 -1.27
C ALA A 203 -21.94 4.37 -0.09
N MET A 204 -22.73 4.82 0.90
CA MET A 204 -22.18 5.40 2.13
C MET A 204 -21.42 4.34 2.96
N ASP A 205 -21.97 3.13 3.05
CA ASP A 205 -21.35 2.03 3.78
C ASP A 205 -20.06 1.56 3.08
N LEU A 206 -20.06 1.47 1.75
CA LEU A 206 -18.87 1.20 0.95
C LEU A 206 -17.79 2.27 1.10
N LEU A 207 -18.19 3.54 1.14
CA LEU A 207 -17.29 4.65 1.39
C LEU A 207 -16.62 4.53 2.77
N ASP A 208 -17.39 4.17 3.81
CA ASP A 208 -16.86 3.95 5.16
C ASP A 208 -15.91 2.76 5.22
N VAL A 209 -16.25 1.65 4.56
CA VAL A 209 -15.36 0.49 4.44
C VAL A 209 -14.06 0.90 3.76
N THR A 210 -14.12 1.59 2.62
CA THR A 210 -12.94 2.04 1.88
C THR A 210 -12.05 2.98 2.70
N ILE A 211 -12.63 3.95 3.43
CA ILE A 211 -11.88 4.86 4.32
C ILE A 211 -11.13 4.09 5.40
N ASN A 212 -11.78 3.10 6.02
CA ASN A 212 -11.17 2.27 7.06
C ASN A 212 -10.08 1.34 6.50
N ASP A 213 -10.36 0.72 5.36
CA ASP A 213 -9.43 -0.17 4.64
C ASP A 213 -8.15 0.52 4.21
N LEU A 214 -8.25 1.80 3.82
CA LEU A 214 -7.13 2.64 3.43
C LEU A 214 -6.49 3.36 4.62
N ASN A 215 -6.95 3.09 5.85
CA ASN A 215 -6.45 3.66 7.10
C ASN A 215 -6.32 5.20 7.06
N ILE A 216 -7.34 5.87 6.52
CA ILE A 216 -7.34 7.32 6.29
C ILE A 216 -7.85 8.09 7.53
N ARG A 217 -7.43 7.71 8.74
CA ARG A 217 -7.98 8.23 10.00
C ARG A 217 -6.89 8.53 11.01
#